data_AF-A0A964IQT6-F1
#
_entry.id   AF-A0A964IQT6-F1
#
_cell.length_a   1.000
_cell.length_b   1.000
_cell.length_c   1.000
_cell.angle_alpha   90.00
_cell.angle_beta   90.00
_cell.angle_gamma   90.00
#
_symmetry.space_group_name_H-M   'P 1'
#
loop_
_entity.id
_entity.type
_entity.pdbx_description
1 polymer ?
#
loop_
_entity_poly.entity_id
_entity_poly.type
_entity_poly.pdbx_seq_one_letter_code
_entity_poly.pdbx_strand_id
1 'polypeptide(L)'
;MKNVSRRSIVVALASLAALVCGRGNAAPDESRRAFIDQAFAMKRRAVESGDQPFGAVIVRASDIVGYGPSRVVIKKDWTAHAEREAIRDAQTRLGRKDLFDCVMYSTSRPCSDCERAAADAKLARMYVGAEAADAGTPRQMP
;
A
#
# COMPACT_ATOMS: atom_id res chain seq x y z
N MET A 1 -21.78 -55.28 -15.50
CA MET A 1 -22.26 -54.69 -14.24
C MET A 1 -22.67 -53.24 -14.51
N LYS A 2 -23.97 -52.95 -14.40
CA LYS A 2 -24.58 -51.63 -14.60
C LYS A 2 -24.55 -50.87 -13.27
N ASN A 3 -24.26 -49.57 -13.29
CA ASN A 3 -24.81 -48.53 -12.39
C ASN A 3 -24.27 -47.16 -12.83
N VAL A 4 -25.03 -46.32 -13.55
CA VAL A 4 -26.15 -45.46 -13.12
C VAL A 4 -25.68 -44.20 -12.35
N SER A 5 -25.81 -43.06 -13.07
CA SER A 5 -26.39 -41.78 -12.62
C SER A 5 -25.64 -40.92 -11.60
N ARG A 6 -25.41 -39.64 -11.92
CA ARG A 6 -26.38 -38.55 -11.72
C ARG A 6 -25.82 -37.23 -12.27
N ARG A 7 -26.64 -36.55 -13.08
CA ARG A 7 -26.48 -35.14 -13.43
C ARG A 7 -26.57 -34.31 -12.15
N SER A 8 -25.69 -33.32 -11.97
CA SER A 8 -25.97 -32.18 -11.10
C SER A 8 -25.35 -30.93 -11.72
N ILE A 9 -26.24 -30.14 -12.29
CA ILE A 9 -26.09 -28.74 -12.64
C ILE A 9 -25.60 -28.02 -11.38
N VAL A 10 -24.41 -27.42 -11.43
CA VAL A 10 -24.00 -26.44 -10.42
C VAL A 10 -24.19 -25.06 -11.04
N VAL A 11 -25.13 -24.37 -10.43
CA VAL A 11 -25.65 -23.04 -10.69
C VAL A 11 -24.54 -22.00 -10.72
N ALA A 12 -24.57 -21.15 -11.75
CA ALA A 12 -23.82 -19.91 -11.79
C ALA A 12 -24.27 -19.01 -10.62
N LEU A 13 -23.32 -18.68 -9.74
CA LEU A 13 -23.46 -17.55 -8.83
C LEU A 13 -22.44 -16.50 -9.24
N ALA A 14 -22.84 -15.68 -10.21
CA ALA A 14 -22.25 -14.38 -10.44
C ALA A 14 -22.42 -13.59 -9.14
N SER A 15 -21.36 -13.49 -8.34
CA SER A 15 -21.36 -12.62 -7.17
C SER A 15 -21.22 -11.19 -7.65
N LEU A 16 -22.37 -10.53 -7.80
CA LEU A 16 -22.52 -9.10 -7.99
C LEU A 16 -22.11 -8.39 -6.68
N ALA A 17 -20.81 -8.33 -6.41
CA ALA A 17 -20.29 -7.52 -5.31
C ALA A 17 -20.18 -6.07 -5.78
N ALA A 18 -21.30 -5.37 -5.58
CA ALA A 18 -21.46 -3.94 -5.36
C ALA A 18 -20.33 -3.02 -5.86
N LEU A 19 -20.66 -2.29 -6.93
CA LEU A 19 -20.07 -1.04 -7.31
C LEU A 19 -20.31 0.02 -6.21
N VAL A 20 -19.58 -0.06 -5.09
CA VAL A 20 -19.49 1.05 -4.14
C VAL A 20 -18.25 1.86 -4.50
N CYS A 21 -18.44 2.81 -5.41
CA CYS A 21 -17.55 3.95 -5.56
C CYS A 21 -17.79 4.85 -4.33
N GLY A 22 -17.24 4.44 -3.18
CA GLY A 22 -17.33 5.16 -1.91
C GLY A 22 -16.02 5.89 -1.64
N ARG A 23 -16.11 7.21 -1.45
CA ARG A 23 -15.01 8.04 -0.95
C ARG A 23 -14.34 7.37 0.25
N GLY A 24 -13.01 7.40 0.27
CA GLY A 24 -12.16 6.66 1.21
C GLY A 24 -12.65 6.69 2.65
N ASN A 25 -13.16 5.55 3.11
CA ASN A 25 -13.24 5.27 4.53
C ASN A 25 -11.92 4.64 4.98
N ALA A 26 -11.38 5.16 6.07
CA ALA A 26 -10.26 4.57 6.77
C ALA A 26 -10.53 3.08 7.03
N ALA A 27 -9.53 2.23 6.79
CA ALA A 27 -9.63 0.83 7.16
C ALA A 27 -9.90 0.70 8.68
N PRO A 28 -10.63 -0.34 9.13
CA PRO A 28 -10.82 -0.63 10.56
C PRO A 28 -9.49 -0.65 11.33
N ASP A 29 -9.53 -0.35 12.63
CA ASP A 29 -8.32 -0.21 13.47
C ASP A 29 -7.39 -1.44 13.42
N GLU A 30 -7.95 -2.64 13.48
CA GLU A 30 -7.23 -3.91 13.38
C GLU A 30 -6.57 -4.09 11.99
N SER A 31 -7.23 -3.65 10.92
CA SER A 31 -6.66 -3.68 9.57
C SER A 31 -5.50 -2.68 9.42
N ARG A 32 -5.60 -1.50 10.03
CA ARG A 32 -4.50 -0.51 10.04
C ARG A 32 -3.26 -1.05 10.73
N ARG A 33 -3.45 -1.78 11.84
CA ARG A 33 -2.34 -2.43 12.56
C ARG A 33 -1.59 -3.43 11.66
N ALA A 34 -2.33 -4.28 10.95
CA ALA A 34 -1.70 -5.24 10.04
C ALA A 34 -0.87 -4.55 8.94
N PHE A 35 -1.38 -3.45 8.37
CA PHE A 35 -0.65 -2.71 7.31
C PHE A 35 0.58 -1.98 7.84
N ILE A 36 0.51 -1.37 9.02
CA ILE A 36 1.68 -0.70 9.60
C ILE A 36 2.75 -1.72 10.00
N ASP A 37 2.38 -2.89 10.50
CA ASP A 37 3.32 -3.97 10.79
C ASP A 37 4.06 -4.47 9.53
N GLN A 38 3.39 -4.43 8.37
CA GLN A 38 4.04 -4.70 7.08
C GLN A 38 5.00 -3.58 6.65
N ALA A 39 4.72 -2.31 6.95
CA ALA A 39 5.69 -1.23 6.77
C ALA A 39 6.93 -1.45 7.65
N PHE A 40 6.76 -1.88 8.90
CA PHE A 40 7.88 -2.26 9.77
C PHE A 40 8.63 -3.50 9.28
N ALA A 41 7.95 -4.44 8.60
CA ALA A 41 8.63 -5.53 7.90
C ALA A 41 9.51 -5.02 6.75
N MET A 42 9.08 -4.01 5.99
CA MET A 42 9.91 -3.38 4.97
C MET A 42 11.12 -2.66 5.57
N LYS A 43 10.95 -1.98 6.71
CA LYS A 43 12.06 -1.40 7.47
C LYS A 43 13.09 -2.46 7.86
N ARG A 44 12.66 -3.62 8.37
CA ARG A 44 13.59 -4.72 8.69
C ARG A 44 14.37 -5.19 7.46
N ARG A 45 13.68 -5.39 6.33
CA ARG A 45 14.32 -5.76 5.06
C ARG A 45 15.34 -4.73 4.57
N ALA A 46 15.06 -3.44 4.76
CA ALA A 46 15.99 -2.37 4.41
C ALA A 46 17.29 -2.50 5.22
N VAL A 47 17.18 -2.66 6.55
CA VAL A 47 18.32 -2.85 7.45
C VAL A 47 19.10 -4.13 7.12
N GLU A 48 18.40 -5.25 6.90
CA GLU A 48 19.01 -6.53 6.51
C GLU A 48 19.79 -6.42 5.19
N SER A 49 19.37 -5.52 4.30
CA SER A 49 20.05 -5.24 3.04
C SER A 49 21.18 -4.21 3.14
N GLY A 50 21.45 -3.67 4.35
CA GLY A 50 22.45 -2.63 4.57
C GLY A 50 21.99 -1.20 4.23
N ASP A 51 20.68 -0.95 4.16
CA ASP A 51 20.10 0.37 3.91
C ASP A 51 19.54 1.04 5.18
N GLN A 52 18.98 2.23 5.03
CA GLN A 52 18.44 3.03 6.12
C GLN A 52 17.17 2.39 6.73
N PRO A 53 16.91 2.61 8.03
CA PRO A 53 15.88 1.87 8.77
C PRO A 53 14.46 2.45 8.57
N PHE A 54 14.01 2.53 7.31
CA PHE A 54 12.69 3.04 6.92
C PHE A 54 11.94 2.06 6.01
N GLY A 55 10.62 2.03 6.16
CA GLY A 55 9.74 1.17 5.38
C GLY A 55 8.36 1.79 5.15
N ALA A 56 7.76 1.49 4.01
CA ALA A 56 6.42 1.91 3.66
C ALA A 56 5.70 0.83 2.84
N VAL A 57 4.37 0.84 2.91
CA VAL A 57 3.49 0.05 2.03
C VAL A 57 2.35 0.91 1.51
N ILE A 58 1.81 0.57 0.35
CA ILE A 58 0.62 1.18 -0.24
C ILE A 58 -0.47 0.13 -0.32
N VAL A 59 -1.65 0.50 0.18
CA VAL A 59 -2.83 -0.37 0.28
C VAL A 59 -3.93 0.17 -0.61
N ARG A 60 -4.62 -0.71 -1.32
CA ARG A 60 -5.84 -0.41 -2.07
C ARG A 60 -6.93 -1.35 -1.59
N ALA A 61 -8.02 -0.79 -1.06
CA ALA A 61 -9.06 -1.54 -0.35
C ALA A 61 -8.49 -2.37 0.83
N SER A 62 -8.15 -3.64 0.60
CA SER A 62 -7.58 -4.55 1.61
C SER A 62 -6.27 -5.19 1.18
N ASP A 63 -5.78 -4.87 -0.02
CA ASP A 63 -4.59 -5.48 -0.61
C ASP A 63 -3.41 -4.51 -0.59
N ILE A 64 -2.24 -5.02 -0.19
CA ILE A 64 -1.00 -4.27 -0.35
C ILE A 64 -0.60 -4.34 -1.82
N VAL A 65 -0.67 -3.19 -2.47
CA VAL A 65 -0.33 -3.00 -3.88
C VAL A 65 1.05 -2.42 -4.07
N GLY A 66 1.76 -1.99 -3.02
CA GLY A 66 3.14 -1.52 -3.12
C GLY A 66 3.95 -1.74 -1.86
N TYR A 67 5.22 -2.12 -2.02
CA TYR A 67 6.17 -2.39 -0.95
C TYR A 67 7.44 -1.55 -1.14
N GLY A 68 7.83 -0.80 -0.10
CA GLY A 68 8.99 0.08 -0.14
C GLY A 68 9.87 -0.07 1.08
N PRO A 69 10.87 -0.97 1.08
CA PRO A 69 12.05 -0.79 1.93
C PRO A 69 12.86 0.41 1.43
N SER A 70 13.52 1.15 2.32
CA SER A 70 14.53 2.13 1.88
C SER A 70 15.60 1.47 1.01
N ARG A 71 16.02 2.17 -0.04
CA ARG A 71 17.09 1.73 -0.95
C ARG A 71 18.11 2.84 -1.26
N VAL A 72 18.20 3.86 -0.43
CA VAL A 72 19.05 5.04 -0.65
C VAL A 72 20.51 4.67 -0.81
N VAL A 73 21.03 3.85 0.10
CA VAL A 73 22.44 3.45 0.13
C VAL A 73 22.71 2.43 -0.97
N ILE A 74 21.88 1.39 -1.07
CA ILE A 74 22.14 0.27 -1.97
C ILE A 74 21.96 0.65 -3.45
N LYS A 75 21.04 1.57 -3.77
CA LYS A 75 20.87 2.09 -5.15
C LYS A 75 21.73 3.31 -5.44
N LYS A 76 22.39 3.90 -4.43
CA LYS A 76 23.09 5.20 -4.53
C LYS A 76 22.18 6.29 -5.11
N ASP A 77 20.92 6.28 -4.71
CA ASP A 77 19.87 7.20 -5.17
C ASP A 77 19.23 7.85 -3.95
N TRP A 78 19.50 9.15 -3.76
CA TRP A 78 18.95 9.92 -2.64
C TRP A 78 17.41 9.98 -2.66
N THR A 79 16.78 9.73 -3.82
CA THR A 79 15.31 9.68 -3.96
C THR A 79 14.71 8.31 -3.65
N ALA A 80 15.51 7.27 -3.38
CA ALA A 80 15.04 5.92 -3.14
C ALA A 80 14.57 5.68 -1.67
N HIS A 81 13.88 6.67 -1.12
CA HIS A 81 13.21 6.56 0.17
C HIS A 81 12.10 5.51 0.13
N ALA A 82 11.79 4.92 1.27
CA ALA A 82 10.77 3.89 1.44
C ALA A 82 9.43 4.27 0.79
N GLU A 83 8.96 5.50 1.00
CA GLU A 83 7.70 6.01 0.45
C GLU A 83 7.72 6.06 -1.08
N ARG A 84 8.84 6.51 -1.66
CA ARG A 84 8.99 6.61 -3.12
C ARG A 84 9.11 5.23 -3.77
N GLU A 85 9.81 4.31 -3.12
CA GLU A 85 9.88 2.91 -3.56
C GLU A 85 8.51 2.24 -3.51
N ALA A 86 7.72 2.48 -2.46
CA ALA A 86 6.35 1.96 -2.36
C ALA A 86 5.44 2.55 -3.45
N ILE A 87 5.54 3.85 -3.75
CA ILE A 87 4.81 4.49 -4.86
C ILE A 87 5.20 3.86 -6.20
N ARG A 88 6.50 3.72 -6.47
CA ARG A 88 7.02 3.11 -7.70
C ARG A 88 6.48 1.69 -7.87
N ASP A 89 6.58 0.85 -6.83
CA ASP A 89 6.08 -0.53 -6.85
C ASP A 89 4.57 -0.59 -7.09
N ALA A 90 3.79 0.28 -6.42
CA ALA A 90 2.34 0.37 -6.61
C ALA A 90 1.94 0.78 -8.03
N GLN A 91 2.60 1.79 -8.58
CA GLN A 91 2.34 2.25 -9.95
C GLN A 91 2.68 1.16 -10.97
N THR A 92 3.78 0.43 -10.77
CA THR A 92 4.15 -0.71 -11.62
C THR A 92 3.11 -1.82 -11.56
N ARG A 93 2.67 -2.22 -10.36
CA ARG A 93 1.69 -3.32 -10.19
C ARG A 93 0.30 -2.97 -10.70
N LEU A 94 -0.10 -1.71 -10.57
CA LEU A 94 -1.42 -1.25 -11.03
C LEU A 94 -1.43 -0.75 -12.48
N GLY A 95 -0.26 -0.57 -13.11
CA GLY A 95 -0.15 -0.07 -14.48
C GLY A 95 -0.62 1.38 -14.66
N ARG A 96 -0.60 2.20 -13.61
CA ARG A 96 -1.05 3.61 -13.66
C ARG A 96 -0.27 4.49 -12.69
N LYS A 97 -0.23 5.79 -12.97
CA LYS A 97 0.45 6.79 -12.13
C LYS A 97 -0.38 7.23 -10.93
N ASP A 98 -1.68 7.41 -11.13
CA ASP A 98 -2.56 7.93 -10.08
C ASP A 98 -3.01 6.81 -9.13
N LEU A 99 -2.86 7.08 -7.83
CA LEU A 99 -3.12 6.19 -6.71
C LEU A 99 -4.24 6.76 -5.81
N PHE A 100 -5.24 7.41 -6.42
CA PHE A 100 -6.31 8.15 -5.73
C PHE A 100 -7.23 7.32 -4.83
N ASP A 101 -7.25 6.01 -5.01
CA ASP A 101 -7.99 5.04 -4.20
C ASP A 101 -7.06 4.22 -3.29
N CYS A 102 -5.81 4.68 -3.12
CA CYS A 102 -4.80 4.00 -2.32
C CYS A 102 -4.40 4.84 -1.09
N VAL A 103 -3.97 4.14 -0.05
CA VAL A 103 -3.52 4.70 1.24
C VAL A 103 -2.09 4.25 1.51
N MET A 104 -1.24 5.14 1.99
CA MET A 104 0.12 4.81 2.39
C MET A 104 0.22 4.58 3.90
N TYR A 105 1.02 3.58 4.29
CA TYR A 105 1.46 3.36 5.67
C TYR A 105 2.99 3.45 5.69
N SER A 106 3.55 4.36 6.49
CA SER A 106 5.00 4.57 6.60
C SER A 106 5.47 4.43 8.05
N THR A 107 6.67 3.88 8.27
CA THR A 107 7.23 3.73 9.63
C THR A 107 7.51 5.06 10.33
N SER A 108 7.60 6.15 9.58
CA SER A 108 7.82 7.51 10.08
C SER A 108 7.07 8.51 9.22
N ARG A 109 6.98 9.76 9.69
CA ARG A 109 6.43 10.83 8.85
C ARG A 109 7.32 11.01 7.60
N PRO A 110 6.75 11.03 6.38
CA PRO A 110 7.55 11.24 5.18
C PRO A 110 8.21 12.63 5.16
N CYS A 111 9.38 12.74 4.52
CA CYS A 111 10.02 14.02 4.28
C CYS A 111 9.22 14.88 3.27
N SER A 112 9.60 16.16 3.12
CA SER A 112 8.94 17.09 2.18
C SER A 112 8.83 16.52 0.76
N ASP A 113 9.90 15.88 0.27
CA ASP A 113 9.94 15.36 -1.10
C ASP A 113 9.07 14.11 -1.27
N CYS A 114 8.92 13.30 -0.22
CA CYS A 114 8.06 12.13 -0.23
C CYS A 114 6.58 12.52 -0.07
N GLU A 115 6.27 13.51 0.78
CA GLU A 115 4.93 14.10 0.87
C GLU A 115 4.48 14.68 -0.47
N ARG A 116 5.35 15.44 -1.15
CA ARG A 116 5.07 15.93 -2.51
C ARG A 116 4.87 14.78 -3.50
N ALA A 117 5.72 13.76 -3.49
CA ALA A 117 5.58 12.60 -4.37
C ALA A 117 4.25 11.86 -4.16
N ALA A 118 3.83 11.70 -2.91
CA ALA A 118 2.55 11.09 -2.55
C ALA A 118 1.37 11.95 -3.03
N ALA A 119 1.47 13.28 -2.93
CA ALA A 119 0.47 14.21 -3.44
C ALA A 119 0.39 14.20 -4.97
N ASP A 120 1.53 14.15 -5.66
CA ASP A 120 1.60 14.07 -7.12
C ASP A 120 1.03 12.73 -7.62
N ALA A 121 1.26 11.63 -6.88
CA ALA A 121 0.64 10.33 -7.11
C ALA A 121 -0.83 10.27 -6.68
N LYS A 122 -1.42 11.37 -6.18
CA LYS A 122 -2.81 11.49 -5.74
C LYS A 122 -3.21 10.56 -4.59
N LEU A 123 -2.29 10.08 -3.76
CA LEU A 123 -2.63 9.19 -2.65
C LEU A 123 -3.75 9.78 -1.77
N ALA A 124 -4.71 8.94 -1.40
CA ALA A 124 -5.91 9.39 -0.69
C ALA A 124 -5.61 9.82 0.75
N ARG A 125 -4.70 9.10 1.42
CA ARG A 125 -4.39 9.30 2.84
C ARG A 125 -3.07 8.64 3.21
N MET A 126 -2.50 9.06 4.34
CA MET A 126 -1.29 8.47 4.91
C MET A 126 -1.47 8.17 6.40
N TYR A 127 -0.88 7.07 6.85
CA TYR A 127 -0.73 6.70 8.26
C TYR A 127 0.74 6.49 8.58
N VAL A 128 1.18 6.92 9.77
CA VAL A 128 2.60 6.98 10.10
C VAL A 128 2.89 6.48 11.52
N GLY A 129 4.09 5.96 11.74
CA GLY A 129 4.57 5.58 13.07
C GLY A 129 3.99 4.26 13.58
N ALA A 130 4.40 3.82 14.77
CA ALA A 130 4.04 2.51 15.32
C ALA A 130 2.54 2.37 15.58
N GLU A 131 1.87 3.47 15.89
CA GLU A 131 0.45 3.54 16.21
C GLU A 131 -0.43 3.71 14.95
N ALA A 132 0.18 3.75 13.75
CA ALA A 132 -0.51 4.11 12.51
C ALA A 132 -1.30 5.43 12.67
N ALA A 133 -0.65 6.45 13.23
CA ALA A 133 -1.26 7.75 13.44
C ALA A 133 -1.67 8.36 12.10
N ASP A 134 -2.87 8.92 12.05
CA ASP A 134 -3.40 9.54 10.84
C ASP A 134 -2.62 10.82 10.50
N ALA A 135 -1.92 10.81 9.38
CA ALA A 135 -1.17 11.96 8.88
C ALA A 135 -1.99 12.81 7.88
N GLY A 136 -3.22 12.40 7.58
CA GLY A 136 -4.13 13.07 6.64
C GLY A 136 -3.77 12.83 5.18
N THR A 137 -4.27 13.71 4.32
CA THR A 137 -3.95 13.74 2.89
C THR A 137 -2.51 14.23 2.69
N PRO A 138 -1.75 13.67 1.71
CA PRO A 138 -0.43 14.20 1.36
C PRO A 138 -0.46 15.69 1.06
N ARG A 139 0.52 16.41 1.59
CA ARG A 139 0.59 17.86 1.42
C ARG A 139 1.55 18.21 0.29
N GLN A 140 1.10 19.07 -0.62
CA GLN A 140 2.03 19.82 -1.46
C GLN A 140 2.60 20.95 -0.61
N MET A 141 3.88 20.88 -0.28
CA MET A 141 4.56 22.04 0.30
C MET A 141 4.77 23.07 -0.83
N PRO A 142 4.42 24.34 -0.61
CA PRO A 142 4.55 25.41 -1.61
C PRO A 142 6.01 25.71 -1.97
#